data_AF-A0A923A0T9-F1
#
_entry.id   AF-A0A923A0T9-F1
#
_cell.length_a   1.000
_cell.length_b   1.000
_cell.length_c   1.000
_cell.angle_alpha   90.00
_cell.angle_beta   90.00
_cell.angle_gamma   90.00
#
_symmetry.space_group_name_H-M   'P 1'
#
loop_
_entity.id
_entity.type
_entity.pdbx_description
1 polymer ?
#
loop_
_entity_poly.entity_id
_entity_poly.type
_entity_poly.pdbx_seq_one_letter_code
_entity_poly.pdbx_strand_id
1 'polypeptide(L)'
;MENSIPRVNGPADYTDEMSDKRLAFIREKTGVKASHIRKYSFDPARLQGNIENFAGVAQVPIGFAGPLLVNGEHAQGEFYVPMATSEGTLVASYNRGMKVIKESGGVKTTVVDDAMQRAPVFHFLDAREARDFGIWVTENFENIKAAAESTTSSGKLRNIEQYPASKMMFL
;
A
#
# COMPACT_ATOMS: atom_id res chain seq x y z
N MET A 1 36.88 10.60 -4.85
CA MET A 1 35.92 10.03 -3.89
C MET A 1 34.66 9.66 -4.64
N GLU A 2 34.20 8.42 -4.49
CA GLU A 2 32.93 7.99 -5.07
C GLU A 2 31.80 8.91 -4.56
N ASN A 3 31.05 9.50 -5.49
CA ASN A 3 29.98 10.45 -5.18
C ASN A 3 28.59 9.78 -5.11
N SER A 4 28.55 8.45 -5.16
CA SER A 4 27.32 7.65 -5.15
C SER A 4 27.15 6.88 -3.85
N ILE A 5 25.89 6.70 -3.44
CA ILE A 5 25.52 5.87 -2.30
C ILE A 5 25.95 4.41 -2.58
N PRO A 6 26.60 3.72 -1.62
CA PRO A 6 27.02 2.33 -1.79
C PRO A 6 25.86 1.40 -2.16
N ARG A 7 26.06 0.62 -3.22
CA ARG A 7 25.07 -0.32 -3.75
C ARG A 7 25.76 -1.53 -4.38
N VAL A 8 25.16 -2.70 -4.23
CA VAL A 8 25.50 -3.93 -4.94
C VAL A 8 24.26 -4.50 -5.61
N ASN A 9 24.43 -5.43 -6.55
CA ASN A 9 23.32 -6.01 -7.27
C ASN A 9 22.73 -7.21 -6.52
N GLY A 10 21.41 -7.35 -6.57
CA GLY A 10 20.69 -8.51 -6.07
C GLY A 10 20.57 -8.56 -4.54
N PRO A 11 20.32 -9.77 -3.98
CA PRO A 11 20.03 -9.94 -2.55
C PRO A 11 21.15 -9.47 -1.61
N ALA A 12 22.40 -9.45 -2.07
CA ALA A 12 23.54 -8.96 -1.32
C ALA A 12 23.44 -7.46 -0.95
N ASP A 13 22.51 -6.71 -1.56
CA ASP A 13 22.28 -5.29 -1.26
C ASP A 13 21.48 -5.07 0.04
N TYR A 14 20.90 -6.14 0.57
CA TYR A 14 20.00 -6.18 1.70
C TYR A 14 20.64 -6.88 2.90
N THR A 15 21.76 -6.33 3.37
CA THR A 15 22.44 -6.82 4.57
C THR A 15 22.70 -5.69 5.57
N ASP A 16 22.99 -6.07 6.81
CA ASP A 16 23.39 -5.12 7.85
C ASP A 16 24.68 -4.38 7.45
N GLU A 17 25.64 -5.04 6.81
CA GLU A 17 26.89 -4.42 6.36
C GLU A 17 26.63 -3.38 5.26
N MET A 18 25.72 -3.65 4.33
CA MET A 18 25.35 -2.67 3.30
C MET A 18 24.62 -1.47 3.90
N SER A 19 23.73 -1.70 4.86
CA SER A 19 23.09 -0.65 5.66
C SER A 19 24.14 0.22 6.37
N ASP A 20 25.12 -0.40 7.03
CA ASP A 20 26.20 0.30 7.74
C ASP A 20 27.10 1.11 6.80
N LYS A 21 27.43 0.59 5.61
CA LYS A 21 28.17 1.33 4.58
C LYS A 21 27.42 2.59 4.14
N ARG A 22 26.09 2.50 3.94
CA ARG A 22 25.26 3.65 3.56
C ARG A 22 25.18 4.67 4.68
N LEU A 23 25.02 4.23 5.93
CA LEU A 23 25.05 5.12 7.10
C LEU A 23 26.40 5.82 7.26
N ALA A 24 27.51 5.12 7.05
CA ALA A 24 28.85 5.69 7.08
C ALA A 24 29.04 6.74 5.97
N PHE A 25 28.61 6.43 4.74
CA PHE A 25 28.62 7.37 3.61
C PHE A 25 27.83 8.64 3.91
N ILE A 26 26.59 8.53 4.43
CA ILE A 26 25.78 9.69 4.78
C ILE A 26 26.43 10.51 5.90
N ARG A 27 27.02 9.85 6.90
CA ARG A 27 27.77 10.54 7.96
C ARG A 27 28.96 11.31 7.41
N GLU A 28 29.72 10.74 6.48
CA GLU A 28 30.85 11.41 5.83
C GLU A 28 30.40 12.65 5.05
N LYS A 29 29.30 12.55 4.29
CA LYS A 29 28.78 13.66 3.47
C LYS A 29 28.10 14.77 4.27
N THR A 30 27.48 14.45 5.40
CA THR A 30 26.60 15.39 6.12
C THR A 30 27.09 15.75 7.53
N GLY A 31 28.02 14.99 8.10
CA GLY A 31 28.42 15.10 9.50
C GLY A 31 27.39 14.54 10.52
N VAL A 32 26.22 14.07 10.06
CA VAL A 32 25.13 13.61 10.93
C VAL A 32 25.26 12.13 11.28
N LYS A 33 25.07 11.78 12.55
CA LYS A 33 25.04 10.40 13.03
C LYS A 33 23.58 9.92 13.23
N ALA A 34 23.09 9.07 12.34
CA ALA A 34 21.71 8.55 12.38
C ALA A 34 21.54 7.35 13.36
N SER A 35 21.66 7.61 14.66
CA SER A 35 21.74 6.55 15.68
C SER A 35 20.44 5.79 15.95
N HIS A 36 19.28 6.37 15.63
CA HIS A 36 17.97 5.79 15.96
C HIS A 36 17.40 4.89 14.87
N ILE A 37 17.79 5.08 13.60
CA ILE A 37 17.24 4.32 12.48
C ILE A 37 17.92 2.96 12.29
N ARG A 38 19.14 2.79 12.81
CA ARG A 38 19.90 1.53 12.73
C ARG A 38 19.36 0.43 13.64
N LYS A 39 18.49 0.78 14.59
CA LYS A 39 17.90 -0.16 15.55
C LYS A 39 16.60 -0.73 14.99
N TYR A 40 16.67 -1.93 14.46
CA TYR A 40 15.55 -2.75 14.00
C TYR A 40 15.76 -4.20 14.44
N SER A 41 14.69 -5.00 14.44
CA SER A 41 14.66 -6.35 15.03
C SER A 41 14.33 -7.43 14.01
N PHE A 42 14.69 -7.23 12.74
CA PHE A 42 14.41 -8.16 11.65
C PHE A 42 15.59 -8.24 10.68
N ASP A 43 15.63 -9.34 9.92
CA ASP A 43 16.63 -9.57 8.87
C ASP A 43 16.40 -8.63 7.66
N PRO A 44 17.38 -7.77 7.29
CA PRO A 44 17.28 -6.91 6.12
C PRO A 44 16.99 -7.64 4.81
N ALA A 45 17.33 -8.93 4.67
CA ALA A 45 17.05 -9.70 3.46
C ALA A 45 15.55 -9.73 3.11
N ARG A 46 14.66 -9.58 4.12
CA ARG A 46 13.21 -9.52 3.94
C ARG A 46 12.73 -8.24 3.23
N LEU A 47 13.58 -7.23 3.11
CA LEU A 47 13.25 -5.95 2.51
C LEU A 47 13.40 -5.93 0.99
N GLN A 48 13.84 -7.03 0.38
CA GLN A 48 13.86 -7.14 -1.07
C GLN A 48 12.46 -6.90 -1.66
N GLY A 49 12.35 -5.90 -2.55
CA GLY A 49 11.09 -5.48 -3.15
C GLY A 49 10.25 -4.51 -2.30
N ASN A 50 10.70 -4.17 -1.08
CA ASN A 50 10.03 -3.21 -0.20
C ASN A 50 10.70 -1.82 -0.21
N ILE A 51 12.02 -1.75 -0.35
CA ILE A 51 12.78 -0.48 -0.34
C ILE A 51 14.13 -0.66 -1.05
N GLU A 52 14.67 0.39 -1.68
CA GLU A 52 16.04 0.42 -2.20
C GLU A 52 17.00 1.11 -1.22
N ASN A 53 18.30 0.81 -1.32
CA ASN A 53 19.34 1.47 -0.52
C ASN A 53 19.05 1.46 1.00
N PHE A 54 18.57 0.34 1.52
CA PHE A 54 18.16 0.22 2.92
C PHE A 54 19.27 0.66 3.90
N ALA A 55 18.95 1.57 4.82
CA ALA A 55 19.88 2.09 5.82
C ALA A 55 19.33 2.03 7.26
N GLY A 56 18.10 1.55 7.44
CA GLY A 56 17.41 1.54 8.72
C GLY A 56 15.91 1.79 8.61
N VAL A 57 15.26 1.96 9.76
CA VAL A 57 13.80 2.10 9.89
C VAL A 57 13.40 3.38 10.59
N ALA A 58 12.22 3.90 10.23
CA ALA A 58 11.51 4.83 11.09
C ALA A 58 10.77 4.06 12.20
N GLN A 59 10.87 4.54 13.43
CA GLN A 59 10.13 3.97 14.56
C GLN A 59 8.81 4.74 14.72
N VAL A 60 7.69 4.03 14.61
CA VAL A 60 6.35 4.60 14.80
C VAL A 60 5.78 4.01 16.10
N PRO A 61 5.33 4.83 17.07
CA PRO A 61 4.66 4.32 18.27
C PRO A 61 3.42 3.51 17.93
N ILE A 62 3.20 2.41 18.65
CA ILE A 62 2.05 1.52 18.47
C ILE A 62 1.29 1.42 19.78
N GLY A 63 -0.02 1.66 19.73
CA GLY A 63 -0.96 1.42 20.83
C GLY A 63 -2.02 0.40 20.45
N PHE A 64 -2.80 -0.04 21.44
CA PHE A 64 -3.96 -0.91 21.22
C PHE A 64 -5.24 -0.20 21.68
N ALA A 65 -6.28 -0.25 20.87
CA ALA A 65 -7.62 0.24 21.22
C ALA A 65 -8.61 -0.94 21.28
N GLY A 66 -9.47 -0.99 22.28
CA GLY A 66 -10.51 -2.00 22.37
C GLY A 66 -10.91 -2.41 23.80
N PRO A 67 -11.70 -3.49 23.94
CA PRO A 67 -12.16 -4.35 22.84
C PRO A 67 -13.30 -3.71 22.02
N LEU A 68 -13.27 -3.92 20.71
CA LEU A 68 -14.40 -3.69 19.80
C LEU A 68 -15.17 -5.00 19.63
N LEU A 69 -16.46 -5.03 20.00
CA LEU A 69 -17.33 -6.17 19.77
C LEU A 69 -17.90 -6.11 18.34
N VAL A 70 -17.52 -7.06 17.50
CA VAL A 70 -17.89 -7.12 16.08
C VAL A 70 -18.85 -8.28 15.83
N ASN A 71 -19.92 -8.01 15.10
CA ASN A 71 -20.84 -8.97 14.51
C ASN A 71 -20.81 -8.80 12.98
N GLY A 72 -19.80 -9.40 12.34
CA GLY A 72 -19.61 -9.37 10.89
C GLY A 72 -19.74 -10.73 10.24
N GLU A 73 -19.74 -10.73 8.91
CA GLU A 73 -19.77 -11.96 8.09
C GLU A 73 -18.43 -12.71 8.12
N HIS A 74 -17.32 -11.98 8.27
CA HIS A 74 -15.96 -12.52 8.27
C HIS A 74 -15.23 -12.44 9.62
N ALA A 75 -15.80 -11.72 10.58
CA ALA A 75 -15.22 -11.52 11.91
C ALA A 75 -16.33 -11.42 12.96
N GLN A 76 -16.27 -12.25 14.00
CA GLN A 76 -17.21 -12.27 15.10
C GLN A 76 -16.46 -12.36 16.43
N GLY A 77 -16.82 -11.48 17.37
CA GLY A 77 -16.23 -11.45 18.72
C GLY A 77 -15.55 -10.14 19.07
N GLU A 78 -14.70 -10.17 20.09
CA GLU A 78 -14.00 -9.00 20.61
C GLU A 78 -12.60 -8.85 20.02
N PHE A 79 -12.28 -7.66 19.51
CA PHE A 79 -11.00 -7.37 18.88
C PHE A 79 -10.28 -6.21 19.58
N TYR A 80 -8.97 -6.37 19.80
CA TYR A 80 -8.08 -5.29 20.17
C TYR A 80 -7.31 -4.85 18.92
N VAL A 81 -7.51 -3.59 18.51
CA VAL A 81 -7.00 -3.07 17.25
C VAL A 81 -5.64 -2.41 17.49
N PRO A 82 -4.55 -2.91 16.87
CA PRO A 82 -3.26 -2.22 16.89
C PRO A 82 -3.32 -0.96 16.02
N MET A 83 -2.80 0.15 16.53
CA MET A 83 -2.78 1.44 15.85
C MET A 83 -1.37 2.04 15.92
N ALA A 84 -0.73 2.25 14.77
CA ALA A 84 0.56 2.91 14.66
C ALA A 84 0.37 4.40 14.34
N THR A 85 0.75 5.30 15.25
CA THR A 85 0.54 6.75 15.07
C THR A 85 1.49 7.58 15.95
N SER A 86 1.80 8.80 15.51
CA SER A 86 2.42 9.85 16.34
C SER A 86 1.41 10.90 16.83
N GLU A 87 0.14 10.82 16.39
CA GLU A 87 -0.91 11.75 16.77
C GLU A 87 -1.39 11.48 18.21
N GLY A 88 -1.25 12.49 19.07
CA GLY A 88 -1.73 12.42 20.45
C GLY A 88 -3.24 12.23 20.52
N THR A 89 -3.72 11.53 21.55
CA THR A 89 -5.15 11.30 21.82
C THR A 89 -5.87 10.38 20.82
N LEU A 90 -5.35 10.13 19.61
CA LEU A 90 -6.02 9.31 18.60
C LEU A 90 -6.40 7.92 19.12
N VAL A 91 -5.44 7.16 19.64
CA VAL A 91 -5.68 5.81 20.19
C VAL A 91 -6.66 5.84 21.37
N ALA A 92 -6.53 6.82 22.27
CA ALA A 92 -7.42 6.97 23.42
C ALA A 92 -8.86 7.31 23.01
N SER A 93 -9.02 8.12 21.96
CA SER A 93 -10.32 8.48 21.38
C SER A 93 -11.00 7.25 20.77
N TYR A 94 -10.29 6.50 19.93
CA TYR A 94 -10.80 5.25 19.36
C TYR A 94 -11.15 4.23 20.45
N ASN A 95 -10.30 4.08 21.46
CA ASN A 95 -10.57 3.19 22.60
C ASN A 95 -11.88 3.55 23.32
N ARG A 96 -12.14 4.85 23.53
CA ARG A 96 -13.39 5.32 24.13
C ARG A 96 -14.60 5.01 23.24
N GLY A 97 -14.49 5.25 21.93
CA GLY A 97 -15.54 4.92 20.96
C GLY A 97 -15.85 3.42 20.93
N MET A 98 -14.82 2.58 20.90
CA MET A 98 -14.98 1.12 20.92
C MET A 98 -15.65 0.63 22.20
N LYS A 99 -15.31 1.22 23.36
CA LYS A 99 -16.00 0.94 24.62
C LYS A 99 -17.49 1.26 24.54
N VAL A 100 -17.85 2.44 24.06
CA VAL A 100 -19.26 2.85 23.89
C VAL A 100 -20.00 1.90 22.94
N ILE A 101 -19.38 1.53 21.80
CA ILE A 101 -19.96 0.59 20.84
C ILE A 101 -20.20 -0.77 21.50
N LYS A 102 -19.20 -1.31 22.23
CA LYS A 102 -19.32 -2.59 22.93
C LYS A 102 -20.44 -2.56 23.97
N GLU A 103 -20.50 -1.52 24.80
CA GLU A 103 -21.56 -1.34 25.81
C GLU A 103 -22.94 -1.17 25.17
N SER A 104 -23.01 -0.74 23.91
CA SER A 104 -24.24 -0.62 23.11
C SER A 104 -24.63 -1.90 22.36
N GLY A 105 -23.95 -3.03 22.61
CA GLY A 105 -24.25 -4.33 21.97
C GLY A 105 -23.38 -4.67 20.77
N GLY A 106 -22.33 -3.88 20.49
CA GLY A 106 -21.39 -4.11 19.41
C GLY A 106 -21.78 -3.50 18.07
N VAL A 107 -20.93 -3.69 17.06
CA VAL A 107 -21.16 -3.20 15.69
C VAL A 107 -21.52 -4.36 14.76
N LYS A 108 -22.60 -4.19 13.99
CA LYS A 108 -22.96 -5.09 12.89
C LYS A 108 -22.37 -4.57 11.58
N THR A 109 -21.63 -5.40 10.84
CA THR A 109 -20.93 -4.97 9.61
C THR A 109 -20.97 -6.05 8.51
N THR A 110 -20.86 -5.63 7.25
CA THR A 110 -20.87 -6.47 6.04
C THR A 110 -19.96 -5.84 4.98
N VAL A 111 -19.35 -6.65 4.12
CA VAL A 111 -18.59 -6.17 2.96
C VAL A 111 -19.54 -6.08 1.77
N VAL A 112 -19.86 -4.85 1.35
CA VAL A 112 -20.82 -4.62 0.25
C VAL A 112 -20.23 -4.90 -1.12
N ASP A 113 -18.95 -4.56 -1.31
CA ASP A 113 -18.21 -4.80 -2.55
C ASP A 113 -16.71 -4.95 -2.26
N ASP A 114 -16.00 -5.69 -3.12
CA ASP A 114 -14.54 -5.91 -3.03
C ASP A 114 -13.91 -5.85 -4.44
N ALA A 115 -13.31 -4.70 -4.76
CA ALA A 115 -12.65 -4.46 -6.02
C ALA A 115 -11.44 -3.53 -5.85
N MET A 116 -10.37 -3.83 -6.61
CA MET A 116 -9.26 -2.91 -6.83
C MET A 116 -9.34 -2.40 -8.27
N GLN A 117 -9.10 -1.10 -8.46
CA GLN A 117 -9.20 -0.45 -9.76
C GLN A 117 -7.85 0.09 -10.24
N ARG A 118 -7.72 0.19 -11.57
CA ARG A 118 -6.63 0.89 -12.25
C ARG A 118 -7.27 1.70 -13.37
N ALA A 119 -7.01 3.01 -13.40
CA ALA A 119 -7.61 3.90 -14.37
C ALA A 119 -6.59 4.50 -15.35
N PRO A 120 -6.24 3.80 -16.45
CA PRO A 120 -5.36 4.37 -17.48
C PRO A 120 -6.10 5.43 -18.30
N VAL A 121 -5.34 6.34 -18.92
CA VAL A 121 -5.86 7.30 -19.90
C VAL A 121 -5.28 7.04 -21.28
N PHE A 122 -6.14 6.97 -22.28
CA PHE A 122 -5.78 6.86 -23.69
C PHE A 122 -6.06 8.19 -24.39
N HIS A 123 -5.09 8.68 -25.15
CA HIS A 123 -5.19 9.93 -25.90
C HIS A 123 -5.34 9.66 -27.40
N PHE A 124 -6.35 10.27 -28.01
CA PHE A 124 -6.68 10.15 -29.43
C PHE A 124 -6.53 11.48 -30.16
N LEU A 125 -6.72 11.49 -31.49
CA LEU A 125 -6.66 12.73 -32.26
C LEU A 125 -7.83 13.64 -31.92
N ASP A 126 -9.04 13.08 -31.78
CA ASP A 126 -10.26 13.81 -31.46
C ASP A 126 -11.22 12.99 -30.58
N ALA A 127 -12.37 13.61 -30.23
CA ALA A 127 -13.38 13.00 -29.38
C ALA A 127 -14.16 11.85 -30.06
N ARG A 128 -14.18 11.79 -31.39
CA ARG A 128 -14.86 10.69 -32.12
C ARG A 128 -14.04 9.42 -32.01
N GLU A 129 -12.72 9.52 -32.20
CA GLU A 129 -11.83 8.37 -32.01
C GLU A 129 -11.88 7.84 -30.57
N ALA A 130 -11.90 8.72 -29.57
CA ALA A 130 -12.03 8.30 -28.17
C ALA A 130 -13.35 7.55 -27.92
N ARG A 131 -14.48 8.06 -28.47
CA ARG A 131 -15.78 7.37 -28.40
C ARG A 131 -15.73 6.01 -29.11
N ASP A 132 -15.16 5.94 -30.31
CA ASP A 132 -15.11 4.72 -31.11
C ASP A 132 -14.23 3.65 -30.43
N PHE A 133 -13.16 4.06 -29.76
CA PHE A 133 -12.39 3.19 -28.87
C PHE A 133 -13.22 2.66 -27.70
N GLY A 134 -14.06 3.47 -27.07
CA GLY A 134 -14.94 3.00 -25.99
C GLY A 134 -15.99 1.97 -26.43
N ILE A 135 -16.53 2.14 -27.65
CA ILE A 135 -17.37 1.13 -28.29
C ILE A 135 -16.58 -0.16 -28.48
N TRP A 136 -15.37 -0.06 -29.05
CA TRP A 136 -14.49 -1.22 -29.26
C TRP A 136 -14.15 -1.94 -27.95
N VAL A 137 -13.88 -1.22 -26.86
CA VAL A 137 -13.61 -1.80 -25.53
C VAL A 137 -14.80 -2.63 -25.04
N THR A 138 -16.03 -2.12 -25.23
CA THR A 138 -17.26 -2.84 -24.85
C THR A 138 -17.42 -4.12 -25.67
N GLU A 139 -17.23 -4.04 -26.99
CA GLU A 139 -17.34 -5.18 -27.91
C GLU A 139 -16.26 -6.24 -27.67
N ASN A 140 -15.09 -5.84 -27.17
CA ASN A 140 -13.93 -6.71 -26.96
C ASN A 140 -13.65 -7.04 -25.50
N PHE A 141 -14.61 -6.81 -24.59
CA PHE A 141 -14.43 -7.02 -23.16
C PHE A 141 -13.86 -8.39 -22.81
N GLU A 142 -14.39 -9.47 -23.40
CA GLU A 142 -13.92 -10.84 -23.12
C GLU A 142 -12.47 -11.08 -23.54
N ASN A 143 -12.04 -10.50 -24.65
CA ASN A 143 -10.65 -10.58 -25.11
C ASN A 143 -9.72 -9.80 -24.18
N ILE A 144 -10.13 -8.61 -23.75
CA ILE A 144 -9.39 -7.78 -22.79
C ILE A 144 -9.29 -8.50 -21.45
N LYS A 145 -10.40 -9.08 -20.98
CA LYS A 145 -10.48 -9.89 -19.76
C LYS A 145 -9.52 -11.08 -19.81
N ALA A 146 -9.53 -11.84 -20.91
CA ALA A 146 -8.61 -12.97 -21.08
C ALA A 146 -7.14 -12.53 -21.04
N ALA A 147 -6.81 -11.43 -21.72
CA ALA A 147 -5.45 -10.88 -21.69
C ALA A 147 -5.05 -10.41 -20.28
N ALA A 148 -5.90 -9.68 -19.58
CA ALA A 148 -5.64 -9.19 -18.23
C ALA A 148 -5.45 -10.35 -17.22
N GLU A 149 -6.36 -11.33 -17.24
CA GLU A 149 -6.31 -12.49 -16.34
C GLU A 149 -5.16 -13.45 -16.65
N SER A 150 -4.59 -13.41 -17.85
CA SER A 150 -3.39 -14.22 -18.16
C SER A 150 -2.13 -13.78 -17.39
N THR A 151 -2.12 -12.56 -16.84
CA THR A 151 -0.96 -11.98 -16.16
C THR A 151 -0.89 -12.32 -14.66
N THR A 152 -1.94 -12.90 -14.10
CA THR A 152 -2.08 -13.13 -12.66
C THR A 152 -2.91 -14.37 -12.37
N SER A 153 -2.54 -15.13 -11.34
CA SER A 153 -3.32 -16.29 -10.91
C SER A 153 -4.54 -15.93 -10.05
N SER A 154 -4.59 -14.71 -9.49
CA SER A 154 -5.62 -14.28 -8.54
C SER A 154 -6.53 -13.17 -9.07
N GLY A 155 -6.04 -12.32 -9.98
CA GLY A 155 -6.83 -11.20 -10.50
C GLY A 155 -7.96 -11.66 -11.43
N LYS A 156 -9.14 -11.06 -11.27
CA LYS A 156 -10.31 -11.26 -12.12
C LYS A 156 -10.87 -9.92 -12.56
N LEU A 157 -10.92 -9.68 -13.88
CA LEU A 157 -11.46 -8.42 -14.41
C LEU A 157 -12.99 -8.47 -14.32
N ARG A 158 -13.58 -7.65 -13.45
CA ARG A 158 -15.03 -7.62 -13.20
C ARG A 158 -15.78 -6.76 -14.21
N ASN A 159 -15.24 -5.59 -14.52
CA ASN A 159 -15.82 -4.60 -15.41
C ASN A 159 -14.73 -3.65 -15.92
N ILE A 160 -15.06 -2.87 -16.95
CA ILE A 160 -14.29 -1.71 -17.40
C ILE A 160 -15.28 -0.54 -17.44
N GLU A 161 -15.08 0.44 -16.58
CA GLU A 161 -15.84 1.68 -16.65
C GLU A 161 -15.21 2.60 -17.69
N GLN A 162 -15.99 3.49 -18.29
CA GLN A 162 -15.49 4.35 -19.36
C GLN A 162 -15.90 5.80 -19.11
N TYR A 163 -14.92 6.69 -19.00
CA TYR A 163 -15.12 8.12 -18.80
C TYR A 163 -14.46 8.91 -19.94
N PRO A 164 -15.21 9.30 -20.98
CA PRO A 164 -14.68 10.12 -22.06
C PRO A 164 -14.52 11.59 -21.62
N ALA A 165 -13.40 12.20 -21.97
CA ALA A 165 -13.12 13.62 -21.76
C ALA A 165 -12.43 14.22 -22.98
N SER A 166 -13.20 14.85 -23.88
CA SER A 166 -12.70 15.31 -25.18
C SER A 166 -12.05 14.16 -25.95
N LYS A 167 -10.79 14.30 -26.38
CA LYS A 167 -10.01 13.27 -27.07
C LYS A 167 -9.34 12.24 -26.15
N MET A 168 -9.75 12.18 -24.87
CA MET A 168 -9.23 11.22 -23.90
C MET A 168 -10.31 10.20 -23.53
N MET A 169 -9.90 8.95 -23.34
CA MET A 169 -10.73 7.90 -22.74
C MET A 169 -10.04 7.39 -21.47
N PHE A 170 -10.69 7.56 -20.33
CA PHE A 170 -10.28 6.91 -19.09
C PHE A 170 -11.05 5.59 -18.97
N LEU A 171 -10.31 4.50 -18.78
CA LEU A 171 -10.86 3.18 -18.48
C LEU A 171 -10.74 2.85 -17.00
#